data_AF-A0A162P6Q5-F1
#
_entry.id   AF-A0A162P6Q5-F1
#
_cell.length_a   1.000
_cell.length_b   1.000
_cell.length_c   1.000
_cell.angle_alpha   90.00
_cell.angle_beta   90.00
_cell.angle_gamma   90.00
#
_symmetry.space_group_name_H-M   'P 1'
#
loop_
_entity.id
_entity.type
_entity.pdbx_description
1 polymer ?
#
loop_
_entity_poly.entity_id
_entity_poly.type
_entity_poly.pdbx_seq_one_letter_code
_entity_poly.pdbx_strand_id
1 'polypeptide(L)'
;MPVNRNALIRYKTIDACLRNRRRKWTLEALMEAVSEALYEYEGMDKGISRRTIQADLQIMRSDKLGYNAPIMVLEKKYYTYENPHYSITQIPLNELDLQRMQEAVELLRQFKGFAHFHQLGEVVQKLEDHVYAAAHQTGSVIDFEKNEQLKGLEYLEPLYQAITQQKPVKIRYLSFRARHARDLILHPWWLKEFKNRWFVIGIQNGHRHEFTLALDRIQALEEAPPATYIPA
;
A
#
# COMPACT_ATOMS: atom_id res chain seq x y z
N MET A 1 -12.00 2.04 -21.86
CA MET A 1 -10.81 1.76 -21.03
C MET A 1 -10.56 2.95 -20.13
N PRO A 2 -10.14 2.79 -18.86
CA PRO A 2 -9.96 3.95 -18.00
C PRO A 2 -8.70 4.69 -18.45
N VAL A 3 -8.92 5.83 -19.13
CA VAL A 3 -7.92 6.78 -19.65
C VAL A 3 -6.84 7.15 -18.62
N ASN A 4 -7.13 6.92 -17.33
CA ASN A 4 -6.31 7.23 -16.18
C ASN A 4 -5.04 6.36 -16.02
N ARG A 5 -5.08 5.06 -16.34
CA ARG A 5 -3.90 4.18 -16.10
C ARG A 5 -2.75 4.51 -17.04
N ASN A 6 -3.03 4.68 -18.32
CA ASN A 6 -2.02 5.05 -19.31
C ASN A 6 -1.43 6.43 -18.95
N ALA A 7 -2.25 7.38 -18.50
CA ALA A 7 -1.75 8.69 -18.08
C ALA A 7 -0.72 8.59 -16.94
N LEU A 8 -0.99 7.76 -15.91
CA LEU A 8 -0.05 7.53 -14.81
C LEU A 8 1.29 6.94 -15.28
N ILE A 9 1.25 5.97 -16.19
CA ILE A 9 2.49 5.39 -16.78
C ILE A 9 3.27 6.50 -17.49
N ARG A 10 2.60 7.33 -18.31
CA ARG A 10 3.26 8.43 -19.02
C ARG A 10 3.90 9.43 -18.05
N TYR A 11 3.19 9.87 -17.01
CA TYR A 11 3.73 10.82 -16.04
C TYR A 11 4.93 10.27 -15.30
N LYS A 12 4.88 9.01 -14.85
CA LYS A 12 5.99 8.34 -14.16
C LYS A 12 7.21 8.20 -15.07
N THR A 13 7.01 7.87 -16.34
CA THR A 13 8.10 7.76 -17.31
C THR A 13 8.72 9.14 -17.61
N ILE A 14 7.90 10.18 -17.81
CA ILE A 14 8.38 11.56 -18.00
C ILE A 14 9.19 12.00 -16.78
N ASP A 15 8.70 11.75 -15.56
CA ASP A 15 9.42 12.06 -14.32
C ASP A 15 10.80 11.38 -14.26
N ALA A 16 10.87 10.07 -14.55
CA ALA A 16 12.12 9.34 -14.57
C ALA A 16 13.11 9.91 -15.61
N CYS A 17 12.60 10.30 -16.79
CA CYS A 17 13.41 10.95 -17.81
C CYS A 17 13.96 12.29 -17.29
N LEU A 18 13.10 13.19 -16.82
CA LEU A 18 13.51 14.55 -16.43
C LEU A 18 14.46 14.57 -15.21
N ARG A 19 14.44 13.55 -14.36
CA ARG A 19 15.43 13.33 -13.29
C ARG A 19 16.79 12.86 -13.79
N ASN A 20 16.84 12.12 -14.90
CA ASN A 20 18.09 11.66 -15.47
C ASN A 20 18.82 12.77 -16.22
N ARG A 21 19.60 13.58 -15.49
CA ARG A 21 20.42 14.67 -16.04
C ARG A 21 21.66 14.22 -16.80
N ARG A 22 21.99 12.91 -16.81
CA ARG A 22 23.11 12.37 -17.61
C ARG A 22 22.77 12.31 -19.10
N ARG A 23 21.48 12.39 -19.45
CA ARG A 23 20.98 12.44 -20.83
C ARG A 23 20.25 13.77 -21.06
N LYS A 24 20.45 14.37 -22.24
CA LYS A 24 19.65 15.52 -22.69
C LYS A 24 18.33 15.01 -23.29
N TRP A 25 17.19 15.44 -22.77
CA TRP A 25 15.87 14.96 -23.19
C TRP A 25 15.19 15.93 -24.14
N THR A 26 15.07 15.56 -25.41
CA THR A 26 14.23 16.28 -26.38
C THR A 26 12.78 15.80 -26.28
N LEU A 27 11.85 16.53 -26.89
CA LEU A 27 10.45 16.10 -26.97
C LEU A 27 10.33 14.72 -27.64
N GLU A 28 11.10 14.48 -28.71
CA GLU A 28 11.13 13.20 -29.41
C GLU A 28 11.66 12.06 -28.53
N ALA A 29 12.73 12.31 -27.75
CA ALA A 29 13.28 11.31 -26.84
C ALA A 29 12.30 10.96 -25.71
N LEU A 30 11.53 11.94 -25.22
CA LEU A 30 10.45 11.70 -24.26
C LEU A 30 9.32 10.86 -24.90
N MET A 31 8.94 11.16 -26.14
CA MET A 31 7.93 10.36 -26.85
C MET A 31 8.37 8.91 -27.02
N GLU A 32 9.63 8.67 -27.39
CA GLU A 32 10.19 7.34 -27.56
C GLU A 32 10.16 6.56 -26.24
N ALA A 33 10.73 7.14 -25.17
CA ALA A 33 10.78 6.52 -23.85
C ALA A 33 9.37 6.20 -23.30
N VAL A 34 8.41 7.10 -23.52
CA VAL A 34 7.03 6.88 -23.06
C VAL A 34 6.32 5.83 -23.93
N SER A 35 6.59 5.78 -25.24
CA SER A 35 6.02 4.76 -26.13
C SER A 35 6.54 3.36 -25.77
N GLU A 36 7.85 3.25 -25.49
CA GLU A 36 8.48 2.03 -25.00
C GLU A 36 7.84 1.57 -23.67
N ALA A 37 7.71 2.46 -22.69
CA ALA A 37 7.06 2.13 -21.43
C ALA A 37 5.61 1.66 -21.59
N LEU A 38 4.81 2.31 -22.45
CA LEU A 38 3.44 1.86 -22.72
C LEU A 38 3.38 0.50 -23.44
N TYR A 39 4.35 0.21 -24.32
CA TYR A 39 4.46 -1.09 -24.94
C TYR A 39 4.78 -2.17 -23.90
N GLU A 40 5.76 -1.93 -23.03
CA GLU A 40 6.15 -2.89 -21.99
C GLU A 40 5.04 -3.18 -20.97
N TYR A 41 4.35 -2.14 -20.50
CA TYR A 41 3.34 -2.30 -19.44
C TYR A 41 1.95 -2.69 -19.95
N GLU A 42 1.56 -2.25 -21.15
CA GLU A 42 0.19 -2.40 -21.66
C GLU A 42 0.12 -3.04 -23.07
N GLY A 43 1.25 -3.47 -23.64
CA GLY A 43 1.31 -4.05 -24.99
C GLY A 43 0.91 -3.08 -26.11
N MET A 44 0.98 -1.77 -25.83
CA MET A 44 0.50 -0.74 -26.74
C MET A 44 1.52 -0.43 -27.83
N ASP A 45 1.29 -0.93 -29.03
CA ASP A 45 2.17 -0.72 -30.20
C ASP A 45 1.91 0.61 -30.94
N LYS A 46 0.85 1.34 -30.55
CA LYS A 46 0.60 2.70 -31.06
C LYS A 46 1.49 3.69 -30.32
N GLY A 47 2.49 4.20 -31.03
CA GLY A 47 3.34 5.29 -30.55
C GLY A 47 2.55 6.53 -30.13
N ILE A 48 3.13 7.32 -29.23
CA ILE A 48 2.50 8.53 -28.69
C ILE A 48 2.74 9.74 -29.61
N SER A 49 1.73 10.60 -29.77
CA SER A 49 1.85 11.85 -30.51
C SER A 49 2.60 12.95 -29.74
N ARG A 50 3.26 13.86 -30.48
CA ARG A 50 3.90 15.09 -29.91
C ARG A 50 2.93 15.88 -29.05
N ARG A 51 1.68 16.03 -29.51
CA ARG A 51 0.61 16.76 -28.82
C ARG A 51 0.31 16.14 -27.46
N THR A 52 0.33 14.82 -27.36
CA THR A 52 0.07 14.10 -26.10
C THR A 52 1.16 14.39 -25.07
N ILE A 53 2.44 14.25 -25.44
CA ILE A 53 3.55 14.55 -24.51
C ILE A 53 3.56 16.03 -24.10
N GLN A 54 3.29 16.94 -25.03
CA GLN A 54 3.17 18.36 -24.70
C GLN A 54 2.02 18.63 -23.72
N ALA A 55 0.85 18.01 -23.92
CA ALA A 55 -0.26 18.12 -23.00
C ALA A 55 0.07 17.53 -21.61
N ASP A 56 0.76 16.38 -21.57
CA ASP A 56 1.19 15.76 -20.31
C ASP A 56 2.18 16.65 -19.56
N LEU A 57 3.17 17.24 -20.24
CA LEU A 57 4.11 18.20 -19.64
C LEU A 57 3.39 19.45 -19.09
N GLN A 58 2.38 19.95 -19.79
CA GLN A 58 1.56 21.08 -19.29
C GLN A 58 0.72 20.70 -18.08
N ILE A 59 0.14 19.49 -18.07
CA ILE A 59 -0.59 18.96 -16.91
C ILE A 59 0.35 18.80 -15.72
N MET A 60 1.55 18.25 -15.91
CA MET A 60 2.54 18.09 -14.84
C MET A 60 3.00 19.42 -14.26
N ARG A 61 3.12 20.47 -15.08
CA ARG A 61 3.41 21.84 -14.62
C ARG A 61 2.26 22.48 -13.84
N SER A 62 1.01 22.09 -14.14
CA SER A 62 -0.17 22.67 -13.51
C SER A 62 -0.42 22.13 -12.10
N ASP A 63 -1.28 22.85 -11.38
CA ASP A 63 -1.81 22.50 -10.06
C ASP A 63 -2.89 21.41 -10.11
N LYS A 64 -3.44 21.08 -11.29
CA LYS A 64 -4.57 20.14 -11.47
C LYS A 64 -4.35 18.76 -10.84
N LEU A 65 -3.11 18.26 -10.85
CA LEU A 65 -2.74 16.98 -10.23
C LEU A 65 -1.91 17.16 -8.95
N GLY A 66 -1.75 18.40 -8.47
CA GLY A 66 -0.92 18.72 -7.31
C GLY A 66 0.60 18.61 -7.53
N TYR A 67 1.05 18.20 -8.72
CA TYR A 67 2.48 18.01 -9.00
C TYR A 67 3.26 19.32 -8.98
N ASN A 68 2.75 20.37 -9.64
CA ASN A 68 3.44 21.66 -9.76
C ASN A 68 4.91 21.48 -10.22
N ALA A 69 5.11 20.60 -11.19
CA ALA A 69 6.44 20.15 -11.55
C ALA A 69 7.27 21.30 -12.15
N PRO A 70 8.47 21.59 -11.61
CA PRO A 70 9.29 22.72 -12.04
C PRO A 70 10.05 22.37 -13.34
N ILE A 71 9.31 22.06 -14.40
CA ILE A 71 9.87 21.63 -15.69
C ILE A 71 10.35 22.86 -16.46
N MET A 72 11.65 22.96 -16.71
CA MET A 72 12.29 24.00 -17.52
C MET A 72 12.77 23.46 -18.86
N VAL A 73 13.00 24.36 -19.83
CA VAL A 73 13.54 24.01 -21.16
C VAL A 73 14.88 24.71 -21.38
N LEU A 74 15.96 23.92 -21.43
CA LEU A 74 17.31 24.38 -21.71
C LEU A 74 17.55 24.43 -23.22
N GLU A 75 18.34 25.43 -23.66
CA GLU A 75 18.74 25.60 -25.08
C GLU A 75 17.54 25.54 -26.06
N LYS A 76 16.35 25.99 -25.61
CA LYS A 76 15.08 25.96 -26.35
C LYS A 76 14.59 24.56 -26.80
N LYS A 77 15.22 23.48 -26.33
CA LYS A 77 14.94 22.12 -26.83
C LYS A 77 14.91 21.03 -25.75
N TYR A 78 15.71 21.15 -24.70
CA TYR A 78 15.92 20.07 -23.75
C TYR A 78 15.10 20.27 -22.47
N TYR A 79 14.26 19.31 -22.15
CA TYR A 79 13.42 19.34 -20.96
C TYR A 79 14.19 18.77 -19.76
N THR A 80 14.08 19.43 -18.60
CA THR A 80 14.60 18.95 -17.32
C THR A 80 13.82 19.59 -16.17
N TYR A 81 13.97 19.09 -14.95
CA TYR A 81 13.52 19.80 -13.76
C TYR A 81 14.50 20.89 -13.37
N GLU A 82 14.00 22.04 -12.89
CA GLU A 82 14.79 23.10 -12.30
C GLU A 82 15.45 22.60 -11.00
N ASN A 83 14.64 22.05 -10.08
CA ASN A 83 15.12 21.37 -8.89
C ASN A 83 15.59 19.93 -9.22
N PRO A 84 16.86 19.56 -9.02
CA PRO A 84 17.36 18.22 -9.32
C PRO A 84 16.78 17.11 -8.43
N HIS A 85 16.26 17.48 -7.25
CA HIS A 85 15.74 16.55 -6.25
C HIS A 85 14.22 16.41 -6.33
N TYR A 86 13.57 17.12 -7.26
CA TYR A 86 12.13 17.00 -7.47
C TYR A 86 11.78 15.65 -8.12
N SER A 87 10.69 15.03 -7.64
CA SER A 87 10.00 13.95 -8.34
C SER A 87 8.50 14.03 -8.09
N ILE A 88 7.69 13.73 -9.10
CA ILE A 88 6.24 13.58 -8.90
C ILE A 88 5.87 12.40 -7.99
N THR A 89 6.82 11.48 -7.76
CA THR A 89 6.65 10.34 -6.84
C THR A 89 7.05 10.68 -5.40
N GLN A 90 7.78 11.77 -5.21
CA GLN A 90 8.14 12.34 -3.91
C GLN A 90 7.24 13.55 -3.66
N ILE A 91 5.92 13.36 -3.67
CA ILE A 91 4.99 14.44 -3.36
C ILE A 91 5.30 14.89 -1.92
N PRO A 92 5.86 16.09 -1.71
CA PRO A 92 5.90 16.64 -0.37
C PRO A 92 4.45 16.85 0.05
N LEU A 93 4.08 16.35 1.22
CA LEU A 93 2.75 16.59 1.80
C LEU A 93 2.48 18.10 1.73
N ASN A 94 1.41 18.51 1.05
CA ASN A 94 1.06 19.93 0.97
C ASN A 94 0.45 20.38 2.33
N GLU A 95 0.37 21.69 2.57
CA GLU A 95 -0.13 22.24 3.83
C GLU A 95 -1.56 21.76 4.17
N LEU A 96 -2.41 21.59 3.14
CA LEU A 96 -3.78 21.08 3.31
C LEU A 96 -3.78 19.61 3.77
N ASP A 97 -2.88 18.78 3.22
CA ASP A 97 -2.73 17.38 3.60
C ASP A 97 -2.16 17.26 5.02
N LEU A 98 -1.19 18.10 5.38
CA LEU A 98 -0.67 18.20 6.75
C LEU A 98 -1.77 18.64 7.74
N GLN A 99 -2.58 19.62 7.38
CA GLN A 99 -3.69 20.08 8.20
C GLN A 99 -4.73 18.97 8.41
N ARG A 100 -5.10 18.25 7.35
CA ARG A 100 -6.00 17.08 7.47
C ARG A 100 -5.43 15.98 8.35
N MET A 101 -4.12 15.76 8.28
CA MET A 101 -3.44 14.82 9.17
C MET A 101 -3.49 15.28 10.63
N GLN A 102 -3.27 16.57 10.89
CA GLN A 102 -3.42 17.15 12.23
C GLN A 102 -4.85 17.01 12.76
N GLU A 103 -5.86 17.33 11.94
CA GLU A 103 -7.28 17.17 12.28
C GLU A 103 -7.62 15.72 12.61
N ALA A 104 -7.11 14.76 11.83
CA ALA A 104 -7.29 13.33 12.10
C ALA A 104 -6.63 12.89 13.43
N VAL A 105 -5.43 13.41 13.73
CA VAL A 105 -4.75 13.16 15.01
C VAL A 105 -5.54 13.75 16.19
N GLU A 106 -6.11 14.94 16.04
CA GLU A 106 -6.96 15.56 17.07
C GLU A 106 -8.25 14.78 17.31
N LEU A 107 -8.89 14.27 16.26
CA LEU A 107 -10.04 13.37 16.40
C LEU A 107 -9.66 12.10 17.17
N LEU A 108 -8.53 11.47 16.85
CA LEU A 108 -8.02 10.31 17.58
C LEU A 108 -7.70 10.64 19.05
N ARG A 109 -7.26 11.87 19.35
CA ARG A 109 -7.06 12.34 20.73
C ARG A 109 -8.38 12.43 21.50
N GLN A 110 -9.49 12.84 20.87
CA GLN A 110 -10.80 12.88 21.54
C GLN A 110 -11.26 11.48 21.99
N PHE A 111 -10.86 10.42 21.28
CA PHE A 111 -11.10 9.03 21.70
C PHE A 111 -10.29 8.59 22.93
N LYS A 112 -9.20 9.29 23.30
CA LYS A 112 -8.43 9.01 24.54
C LYS A 112 -9.22 9.26 25.83
N GLY A 113 -10.44 9.83 25.74
CA GLY A 113 -11.37 9.90 26.87
C GLY A 113 -11.90 8.55 27.35
N PHE A 114 -11.71 7.46 26.59
CA PHE A 114 -11.98 6.09 27.02
C PHE A 114 -10.70 5.45 27.55
N ALA A 115 -10.58 5.35 28.88
CA ALA A 115 -9.41 4.91 29.64
C ALA A 115 -8.98 3.43 29.45
N HIS A 116 -9.28 2.79 28.33
CA HIS A 116 -9.00 1.37 28.09
C HIS A 116 -8.08 1.04 26.91
N PHE A 117 -7.54 2.04 26.21
CA PHE A 117 -6.65 1.77 25.08
C PHE A 117 -5.26 2.41 25.26
N HIS A 118 -4.43 1.78 26.10
CA HIS A 118 -2.99 2.09 26.15
C HIS A 118 -2.33 1.94 24.76
N GLN A 119 -2.81 1.00 23.95
CA GLN A 119 -2.34 0.75 22.57
C GLN A 119 -2.64 1.91 21.60
N LEU A 120 -3.74 2.66 21.78
CA LEU A 120 -4.02 3.85 20.95
C LEU A 120 -3.06 5.01 21.25
N GLY A 121 -2.57 5.10 22.49
CA GLY A 121 -1.59 6.10 22.90
C GLY A 121 -0.30 6.01 22.07
N GLU A 122 0.22 4.80 21.91
CA GLU A 122 1.41 4.53 21.10
C GLU A 122 1.20 4.88 19.63
N VAL A 123 0.09 4.48 19.02
CA VAL A 123 -0.20 4.79 17.61
C VAL A 123 -0.26 6.30 17.38
N VAL A 124 -0.92 7.04 18.27
CA VAL A 124 -1.00 8.50 18.19
C VAL A 124 0.38 9.15 18.31
N GLN A 125 1.21 8.70 19.26
CA GLN A 125 2.56 9.25 19.44
C GLN A 125 3.46 8.98 18.21
N LYS A 126 3.33 7.80 17.60
CA LYS A 126 4.04 7.46 16.35
C LYS A 126 3.58 8.30 15.15
N LEU A 127 2.27 8.59 15.07
CA LEU A 127 1.72 9.48 14.04
C LEU A 127 2.17 10.93 14.24
N GLU A 128 2.21 11.43 15.48
CA GLU A 128 2.70 12.78 15.81
C GLU A 128 4.17 12.96 15.36
N ASP A 129 5.05 11.98 15.61
CA ASP A 129 6.45 12.01 15.17
C ASP A 129 6.57 12.06 13.64
N HIS A 130 5.77 11.25 12.93
CA HIS A 130 5.77 11.23 11.47
C HIS A 130 5.26 12.55 10.85
N VAL A 131 4.21 13.15 11.42
CA VAL A 131 3.70 14.47 11.01
C VAL A 131 4.73 15.56 11.29
N TYR A 132 5.38 15.52 12.45
CA TYR A 132 6.43 16.46 12.81
C TYR A 132 7.63 16.38 11.87
N ALA A 133 8.12 15.17 11.60
CA ALA A 133 9.22 14.90 10.68
C ALA A 133 8.93 15.38 9.25
N ALA A 134 7.70 15.14 8.76
CA ALA A 134 7.25 15.62 7.46
C ALA A 134 7.19 17.15 7.39
N ALA A 135 6.64 17.81 8.42
CA ALA A 135 6.52 19.27 8.45
C ALA A 135 7.87 19.99 8.54
N HIS A 136 8.86 19.40 9.23
CA HIS A 136 10.16 20.03 9.46
C HIS A 136 11.29 19.48 8.59
N GLN A 137 10.97 18.61 7.62
CA GLN A 137 11.95 17.93 6.74
C GLN A 137 13.07 17.22 7.51
N THR A 138 12.74 16.66 8.68
CA THR A 138 13.67 15.90 9.52
C THR A 138 13.41 14.39 9.41
N GLY A 139 14.37 13.57 9.84
CA GLY A 139 14.13 12.12 9.95
C GLY A 139 13.13 11.82 11.06
N SER A 140 12.23 10.86 10.83
CA SER A 140 11.37 10.27 11.86
C SER A 140 12.27 9.60 12.90
N VAL A 141 12.07 9.91 14.19
CA VAL A 141 12.82 9.26 15.29
C VAL A 141 12.20 7.91 15.61
N ILE A 142 10.92 7.75 15.27
CA ILE A 142 10.16 6.53 15.40
C ILE A 142 10.02 5.89 14.02
N ASP A 143 10.52 4.66 13.89
CA ASP A 143 10.30 3.83 12.70
C ASP A 143 9.00 3.02 12.84
N PHE A 144 8.17 3.03 11.81
CA PHE A 144 6.96 2.20 11.76
C PHE A 144 7.35 0.76 11.43
N GLU A 145 6.83 -0.21 12.18
CA GLU A 145 6.91 -1.62 11.75
C GLU A 145 6.03 -1.82 10.51
N LYS A 146 6.64 -1.63 9.34
CA LYS A 146 5.98 -1.83 8.05
C LYS A 146 6.01 -3.30 7.71
N ASN A 147 4.83 -3.92 7.64
CA ASN A 147 4.65 -5.19 6.97
C ASN A 147 4.05 -4.94 5.59
N GLU A 148 4.89 -4.57 4.62
CA GLU A 148 4.46 -4.30 3.22
C GLU A 148 3.83 -5.54 2.55
N GLN A 149 3.95 -6.72 3.16
CA GLN A 149 3.38 -7.98 2.71
C GLN A 149 2.24 -8.48 3.60
N LEU A 150 1.64 -7.61 4.41
CA LEU A 150 0.48 -7.99 5.24
C LEU A 150 -0.65 -8.50 4.35
N LYS A 151 -0.95 -9.79 4.45
CA LYS A 151 -1.99 -10.51 3.73
C LYS A 151 -2.84 -11.29 4.72
N GLY A 152 -4.05 -11.67 4.33
CA GLY A 152 -4.92 -12.51 5.14
C GLY A 152 -5.74 -11.75 6.19
N LEU A 153 -5.69 -10.42 6.23
CA LEU A 153 -6.59 -9.61 7.06
C LEU A 153 -8.05 -9.80 6.67
N GLU A 154 -8.32 -10.12 5.41
CA GLU A 154 -9.64 -10.46 4.90
C GLU A 154 -10.28 -11.65 5.64
N TYR A 155 -9.48 -12.52 6.25
CA TYR A 155 -9.96 -13.66 7.03
C TYR A 155 -10.19 -13.34 8.51
N LEU A 156 -9.81 -12.14 8.98
CA LEU A 156 -9.91 -11.78 10.40
C LEU A 156 -11.36 -11.76 10.88
N GLU A 157 -12.23 -11.03 10.17
CA GLU A 157 -13.65 -10.91 10.50
C GLU A 157 -14.39 -12.26 10.40
N PRO A 158 -14.26 -13.04 9.30
CA PRO A 158 -14.84 -14.38 9.23
C PRO A 158 -14.40 -15.31 10.36
N LEU A 159 -13.13 -15.29 10.76
CA LEU A 159 -12.62 -16.11 11.85
C LEU A 159 -13.13 -15.63 13.21
N TYR A 160 -13.24 -14.31 13.41
CA TYR A 160 -13.84 -13.73 14.61
C TYR A 160 -15.30 -14.17 14.77
N GLN A 161 -16.08 -14.14 13.69
CA GLN A 161 -17.45 -14.65 13.68
C GLN A 161 -17.51 -16.15 13.98
N ALA A 162 -16.60 -16.94 13.42
CA ALA A 162 -16.54 -18.38 13.69
C ALA A 162 -16.22 -18.70 15.16
N ILE A 163 -15.31 -17.94 15.78
CA ILE A 163 -14.95 -18.09 17.21
C ILE A 163 -16.14 -17.73 18.10
N THR A 164 -16.78 -16.58 17.85
CA THR A 164 -17.91 -16.10 18.68
C THR A 164 -19.14 -17.00 18.54
N GLN A 165 -19.37 -17.57 17.36
CA GLN A 165 -20.47 -18.50 17.11
C GLN A 165 -20.12 -19.96 17.46
N GLN A 166 -18.89 -20.24 17.91
CA GLN A 166 -18.40 -21.59 18.19
C GLN A 166 -18.62 -22.54 17.00
N LYS A 167 -18.19 -22.12 15.81
CA LYS A 167 -18.35 -22.88 14.57
C LYS A 167 -17.00 -23.35 14.03
N PRO A 168 -16.88 -24.62 13.60
CA PRO A 168 -15.71 -25.08 12.86
C PRO A 168 -15.64 -24.40 11.49
N VAL A 169 -14.41 -24.22 10.99
CA VAL A 169 -14.14 -23.65 9.67
C VAL A 169 -13.25 -24.57 8.86
N LYS A 170 -13.50 -24.64 7.56
CA LYS A 170 -12.63 -25.33 6.62
C LYS A 170 -11.64 -24.33 6.03
N ILE A 171 -10.36 -24.58 6.25
CA ILE A 171 -9.26 -23.69 5.84
C ILE A 171 -8.42 -24.42 4.80
N ARG A 172 -8.22 -23.79 3.64
CA ARG A 172 -7.19 -24.20 2.68
C ARG A 172 -5.89 -23.47 3.02
N TYR A 173 -4.92 -24.21 3.57
CA TYR A 173 -3.73 -23.66 4.18
C TYR A 173 -2.44 -24.11 3.50
N LEU A 174 -1.54 -23.17 3.19
CA LEU A 174 -0.21 -23.48 2.66
C LEU A 174 0.86 -23.26 3.74
N SER A 175 1.31 -24.31 4.44
CA SER A 175 2.35 -24.17 5.47
C SER A 175 3.72 -23.81 4.87
N PHE A 176 4.65 -23.31 5.70
CA PHE A 176 6.00 -22.93 5.25
C PHE A 176 6.81 -24.10 4.67
N ARG A 177 6.57 -25.32 5.14
CA ARG A 177 7.31 -26.52 4.72
C ARG A 177 6.58 -27.29 3.62
N ALA A 178 5.33 -26.96 3.32
CA ALA A 178 4.51 -27.71 2.36
C ALA A 178 4.68 -27.17 0.94
N ARG A 179 4.81 -28.09 -0.03
CA ARG A 179 4.81 -27.76 -1.46
C ARG A 179 3.41 -27.46 -2.01
N HIS A 180 2.37 -27.96 -1.35
CA HIS A 180 0.97 -27.80 -1.75
C HIS A 180 0.10 -27.40 -0.57
N ALA A 181 -0.93 -26.60 -0.85
CA ALA A 181 -1.94 -26.26 0.15
C ALA A 181 -2.76 -27.48 0.52
N ARG A 182 -3.19 -27.54 1.78
CA ARG A 182 -4.02 -28.61 2.33
C ARG A 182 -5.28 -28.03 2.94
N ASP A 183 -6.38 -28.73 2.73
CA ASP A 183 -7.64 -28.41 3.39
C ASP A 183 -7.63 -29.06 4.79
N LEU A 184 -8.02 -28.29 5.80
CA LEU A 184 -8.13 -28.76 7.18
C LEU A 184 -9.38 -28.14 7.83
N ILE A 185 -9.99 -28.87 8.76
CA ILE A 185 -11.09 -28.36 9.58
C ILE A 185 -10.48 -27.89 10.91
N LEU A 186 -10.57 -26.60 11.16
CA LEU A 186 -10.11 -25.97 12.40
C LEU A 186 -11.32 -25.62 13.27
N HIS A 187 -11.20 -25.85 14.56
CA HIS A 187 -12.07 -25.29 15.60
C HIS A 187 -11.33 -24.08 16.20
N PRO A 188 -11.61 -22.86 15.71
CA PRO A 188 -10.83 -21.68 16.08
C PRO A 188 -11.23 -21.22 17.49
N TRP A 189 -10.27 -20.94 18.35
CA TRP A 189 -10.51 -20.56 19.75
C TRP A 189 -10.21 -19.09 20.03
N TRP A 190 -9.10 -18.58 19.50
CA TRP A 190 -8.75 -17.17 19.62
C TRP A 190 -7.86 -16.70 18.47
N LEU A 191 -7.88 -15.40 18.24
CA LEU A 191 -6.97 -14.70 17.33
C LEU A 191 -5.86 -14.06 18.15
N LYS A 192 -4.63 -14.10 17.63
CA LYS A 192 -3.45 -13.50 18.25
C LYS A 192 -2.73 -12.63 17.24
N GLU A 193 -2.45 -11.39 17.62
CA GLU A 193 -1.53 -10.53 16.90
C GLU A 193 -0.11 -10.69 17.47
N PHE A 194 0.89 -10.80 16.60
CA PHE A 194 2.30 -10.83 16.98
C PHE A 194 3.18 -10.32 15.84
N LYS A 195 4.02 -9.29 16.11
CA LYS A 195 4.90 -8.65 15.11
C LYS A 195 4.17 -8.26 13.82
N ASN A 196 3.06 -7.53 14.00
CA ASN A 196 2.21 -7.06 12.90
C ASN A 196 1.76 -8.20 11.96
N ARG A 197 1.44 -9.37 12.53
CA ARG A 197 0.88 -10.54 11.84
C ARG A 197 -0.18 -11.19 12.71
N TRP A 198 -1.25 -11.64 12.06
CA TRP A 198 -2.35 -12.32 12.72
C TRP A 198 -2.24 -13.83 12.60
N PHE A 199 -2.60 -14.49 13.68
CA PHE A 199 -2.65 -15.94 13.80
C PHE A 199 -3.99 -16.36 14.37
N VAL A 200 -4.55 -17.44 13.85
CA VAL A 200 -5.67 -18.15 14.48
C VAL A 200 -5.12 -19.36 15.22
N ILE A 201 -5.52 -19.49 16.48
CA ILE A 201 -5.20 -20.62 17.33
C ILE A 201 -6.46 -21.45 17.48
N GLY A 202 -6.32 -22.77 17.39
CA GLY A 202 -7.42 -23.69 17.57
C GLY A 202 -6.95 -25.13 17.49
N ILE A 203 -7.90 -26.06 17.51
CA ILE A 203 -7.63 -27.49 17.35
C ILE A 203 -8.08 -27.96 15.97
N GLN A 204 -7.29 -28.81 15.34
CA GLN A 204 -7.69 -29.45 14.09
C GLN A 204 -8.55 -30.68 14.41
N ASN A 205 -9.62 -30.90 13.65
CA ASN A 205 -10.44 -32.09 13.81
C ASN A 205 -9.60 -33.39 13.73
N GLY A 206 -9.75 -34.27 14.71
CA GLY A 206 -8.98 -35.53 14.83
C GLY A 206 -7.58 -35.40 15.45
N HIS A 207 -7.12 -34.20 15.80
CA HIS A 207 -5.85 -33.98 16.50
C HIS A 207 -6.08 -33.44 17.91
N ARG A 208 -5.20 -33.79 18.86
CA ARG A 208 -5.27 -33.33 20.27
C ARG A 208 -4.40 -32.12 20.59
N HIS A 209 -3.62 -31.63 19.62
CA HIS A 209 -2.67 -30.54 19.84
C HIS A 209 -3.20 -29.23 19.25
N GLU A 210 -2.83 -28.13 19.90
CA GLU A 210 -3.10 -26.77 19.43
C GLU A 210 -2.35 -26.49 18.14
N PHE A 211 -3.04 -25.87 17.19
CA PHE A 211 -2.49 -25.38 15.95
C PHE A 211 -2.49 -23.85 15.97
N THR A 212 -1.39 -23.26 15.54
CA THR A 212 -1.27 -21.83 15.27
C THR A 212 -1.11 -21.64 13.77
N LEU A 213 -2.11 -21.07 13.11
CA LEU A 213 -2.11 -20.83 11.67
C LEU A 213 -2.00 -19.32 11.39
N ALA A 214 -0.96 -18.93 10.67
CA ALA A 214 -0.77 -17.55 10.24
C ALA A 214 -1.78 -17.18 9.14
N LEU A 215 -2.55 -16.10 9.31
CA LEU A 215 -3.63 -15.72 8.40
C LEU A 215 -3.13 -15.42 6.98
N ASP A 216 -1.92 -14.88 6.83
CA ASP A 216 -1.28 -14.55 5.55
C ASP A 216 -1.02 -15.78 4.65
N ARG A 217 -1.23 -16.98 5.17
CA ARG A 217 -1.01 -18.26 4.47
C ARG A 217 -2.31 -19.02 4.20
N ILE A 218 -3.45 -18.45 4.55
CA ILE A 218 -4.76 -18.95 4.17
C ILE A 218 -4.98 -18.60 2.70
N GLN A 219 -5.38 -19.59 1.90
CA GLN A 219 -5.75 -19.41 0.49
C GLN A 219 -7.27 -19.35 0.30
N ALA A 220 -8.02 -20.02 1.17
CA ALA A 220 -9.47 -20.01 1.18
C ALA A 220 -9.99 -20.36 2.58
N LEU A 221 -11.14 -19.78 2.92
CA LEU A 221 -11.89 -20.03 4.14
C LEU A 221 -13.34 -20.32 3.76
N GLU A 222 -13.84 -21.47 4.19
CA GLU A 222 -15.18 -21.97 3.90
C GLU A 222 -15.86 -22.42 5.19
N GLU A 223 -17.19 -22.49 5.19
CA GLU A 223 -17.93 -23.15 6.27
C GLU A 223 -17.55 -24.63 6.33
N ALA A 224 -17.27 -25.13 7.54
CA ALA A 224 -17.00 -26.56 7.70
C ALA A 224 -18.30 -27.37 7.52
N PRO A 225 -18.18 -28.66 7.11
CA PRO A 225 -19.28 -29.60 7.21
C PRO A 225 -19.84 -29.67 8.65
N PRO A 226 -21.10 -30.11 8.83
CA PRO A 226 -21.70 -30.22 10.16
C PRO A 226 -20.82 -31.08 11.08
N ALA A 227 -20.17 -30.45 12.05
CA ALA A 227 -19.32 -31.10 13.01
C ALA A 227 -19.52 -30.45 14.38
N THR A 228 -19.49 -31.25 15.44
CA THR A 228 -19.55 -30.72 16.81
C THR A 228 -18.32 -29.87 17.06
N TYR A 229 -18.54 -28.62 17.48
CA TYR A 229 -17.44 -27.72 17.82
C TYR A 229 -16.72 -28.20 19.09
N ILE A 230 -15.39 -28.20 19.05
CA ILE A 230 -14.54 -28.57 20.17
C ILE A 230 -14.08 -27.28 20.85
N PRO A 231 -14.58 -26.93 22.05
CA PRO A 231 -14.13 -25.76 22.79
C PRO A 231 -12.70 -25.94 23.33
N ALA A 232 -12.07 -24.82 23.70
CA ALA A 232 -10.77 -24.77 24.36
C ALA A 232 -10.80 -25.39 25.77
#